data_AF-A0A968NNL5-F1
#
_entry.id   AF-A0A968NNL5-F1
#
_cell.length_a   1.000
_cell.length_b   1.000
_cell.length_c   1.000
_cell.angle_alpha   90.00
_cell.angle_beta   90.00
_cell.angle_gamma   90.00
#
_symmetry.space_group_name_H-M   'P 1'
#
loop_
_entity.id
_entity.type
_entity.pdbx_description
1 polymer ?
#
loop_
_entity_poly.entity_id
_entity_poly.type
_entity_poly.pdbx_seq_one_letter_code
_entity_poly.pdbx_strand_id
1 'polypeptide(L)'
;MTVEELLEKYATGVRDFSGIDISEANLSGVKLSGADFSHANLSVVNLSGANLSGANLSHAKLNVARLRGAHLTGANLNNASLNVANLIRADLSRAQLKGASLIRAELIRADFNRAELTEANLASADLREATLRHANLRRANLSEAIVRGGVLTGANLEQAYLNGTDLGRCDLSSANCRDAEMKQVNLSRSNLSGANLSGANLRWADLSGANLRWADLSGAKLSGASLIGADLSNANLTNSSLVHADLSQARLIKAEWVGADLTGATLTGAKLHATSRFGLKTEGITCEWVDLSPTGDRSITQHFSLEESREFFNATPPTISIIVDAALDHEANFAISGAYFQIAQQYPVLKQPPSMEIGRRRTVFTFRLESDAVLLPTAYIVILPFKDATITQNNICTAIAMLRGEDISQRVLKNSSKIKY
;
A
#
# COMPACT_ATOMS: atom_id res chain seq x y z
N MET A 1 -26.02 -18.57 -41.97
CA MET A 1 -25.50 -19.92 -41.70
C MET A 1 -26.23 -20.43 -40.47
N THR A 2 -26.77 -21.64 -40.51
CA THR A 2 -27.46 -22.24 -39.34
C THR A 2 -26.45 -22.75 -38.31
N VAL A 3 -26.93 -23.11 -37.12
CA VAL A 3 -26.09 -23.74 -36.08
C VAL A 3 -25.58 -25.10 -36.56
N GLU A 4 -26.43 -25.88 -37.21
CA GLU A 4 -26.08 -27.19 -37.76
C GLU A 4 -24.95 -27.07 -38.80
N GLU A 5 -25.09 -26.14 -39.75
CA GLU A 5 -24.06 -25.88 -40.77
C GLU A 5 -22.72 -25.46 -40.15
N LEU A 6 -22.75 -24.65 -39.09
CA LEU A 6 -21.56 -24.24 -38.36
C LEU A 6 -20.88 -25.43 -37.71
N LEU A 7 -21.64 -26.29 -37.02
CA LEU A 7 -21.11 -27.46 -36.31
C LEU A 7 -20.57 -28.51 -37.29
N GLU A 8 -21.23 -28.72 -38.42
CA GLU A 8 -20.74 -29.60 -39.49
C GLU A 8 -19.43 -29.08 -40.08
N LYS A 9 -19.33 -27.78 -40.40
CA LYS A 9 -18.08 -27.16 -40.85
C LYS A 9 -16.98 -27.26 -39.80
N TYR A 10 -17.30 -27.05 -38.52
CA TYR A 10 -16.32 -27.21 -37.45
C TYR A 10 -15.79 -28.65 -37.36
N ALA A 11 -16.68 -29.64 -37.51
CA ALA A 11 -16.33 -31.06 -37.50
C ALA A 11 -15.41 -31.46 -38.67
N THR A 12 -15.50 -30.79 -39.83
CA THR A 12 -14.60 -31.00 -40.97
C THR A 12 -13.27 -30.25 -40.87
N GLY A 13 -13.05 -29.50 -39.78
CA GLY A 13 -11.78 -28.80 -39.51
C GLY A 13 -11.81 -27.30 -39.83
N VAL A 14 -12.94 -26.76 -40.32
CA VAL A 14 -13.08 -25.31 -40.49
C VAL A 14 -13.04 -24.64 -39.11
N ARG A 15 -12.27 -23.56 -39.00
CA ARG A 15 -12.18 -22.76 -37.77
C ARG A 15 -12.56 -21.31 -37.99
N ASP A 16 -12.51 -20.82 -39.23
CA ASP A 16 -12.87 -19.45 -39.55
C ASP A 16 -14.39 -19.28 -39.66
N PHE A 17 -14.96 -18.61 -38.67
CA PHE A 17 -16.34 -18.13 -38.62
C PHE A 17 -16.34 -16.62 -38.32
N SER A 18 -15.28 -15.91 -38.72
CA SER A 18 -15.16 -14.48 -38.51
C SER A 18 -16.32 -13.71 -39.18
N GLY A 19 -16.80 -12.67 -38.50
CA GLY A 19 -17.89 -11.81 -38.99
C GLY A 19 -19.26 -12.49 -39.10
N ILE A 20 -19.40 -13.76 -38.71
CA ILE A 20 -20.67 -14.48 -38.79
C ILE A 20 -21.75 -13.77 -37.95
N ASP A 21 -22.98 -13.77 -38.45
CA ASP A 21 -24.16 -13.43 -37.66
C ASP A 21 -24.93 -14.69 -37.28
N ILE A 22 -24.89 -15.00 -35.98
CA ILE A 22 -25.68 -16.05 -35.32
C ILE A 22 -26.23 -15.53 -34.00
N SER A 23 -26.63 -14.25 -33.98
CA SER A 23 -27.32 -13.69 -32.81
C SER A 23 -28.53 -14.53 -32.44
N GLU A 24 -28.83 -14.63 -31.14
CA GLU A 24 -29.94 -15.44 -30.59
C GLU A 24 -29.82 -16.96 -30.79
N ALA A 25 -28.77 -17.45 -31.46
CA ALA A 25 -28.56 -18.87 -31.67
C ALA A 25 -28.35 -19.63 -30.35
N ASN A 26 -28.74 -20.91 -30.33
CA ASN A 26 -28.47 -21.80 -29.21
C ASN A 26 -27.25 -22.68 -29.50
N LEU A 27 -26.14 -22.33 -28.87
CA LEU A 27 -24.85 -23.03 -28.89
C LEU A 27 -24.47 -23.52 -27.48
N SER A 28 -25.46 -23.87 -26.65
CA SER A 28 -25.16 -24.37 -25.31
C SER A 28 -24.42 -25.71 -25.35
N GLY A 29 -23.38 -25.85 -24.52
CA GLY A 29 -22.59 -27.08 -24.40
C GLY A 29 -21.74 -27.46 -25.63
N VAL A 30 -21.71 -26.64 -26.69
CA VAL A 30 -20.95 -26.95 -27.89
C VAL A 30 -19.44 -26.95 -27.64
N LYS A 31 -18.70 -27.66 -28.48
CA LYS A 31 -17.24 -27.72 -28.43
C LYS A 31 -16.66 -26.98 -29.63
N LEU A 32 -16.27 -25.73 -29.41
CA LEU A 32 -15.77 -24.80 -30.43
C LEU A 32 -14.41 -24.21 -30.02
N SER A 33 -13.59 -25.00 -29.33
CA SER A 33 -12.24 -24.57 -28.91
C SER A 33 -11.40 -24.18 -30.13
N GLY A 34 -10.69 -23.05 -30.01
CA GLY A 34 -9.85 -22.51 -31.08
C GLY A 34 -10.61 -22.04 -32.33
N ALA A 35 -11.94 -21.95 -32.31
CA ALA A 35 -12.70 -21.35 -33.40
C ALA A 35 -12.43 -19.84 -33.48
N ASP A 36 -12.43 -19.28 -34.68
CA ASP A 36 -12.37 -17.85 -34.93
C ASP A 36 -13.78 -17.30 -35.14
N PHE A 37 -14.24 -16.53 -34.16
CA PHE A 37 -15.45 -15.73 -34.12
C PHE A 37 -15.13 -14.24 -34.04
N SER A 38 -13.95 -13.81 -34.51
CA SER A 38 -13.61 -12.39 -34.52
C SER A 38 -14.63 -11.60 -35.33
N HIS A 39 -15.00 -10.42 -34.85
CA HIS A 39 -16.03 -9.57 -35.46
C HIS A 39 -17.44 -10.18 -35.57
N ALA A 40 -17.68 -11.38 -35.04
CA ALA A 40 -18.97 -12.04 -35.13
C ALA A 40 -20.07 -11.27 -34.36
N ASN A 41 -21.29 -11.32 -34.87
CA ASN A 41 -22.48 -10.96 -34.11
C ASN A 41 -23.01 -12.19 -33.37
N LEU A 42 -22.72 -12.22 -32.07
CA LEU A 42 -23.12 -13.23 -31.10
C LEU A 42 -24.04 -12.63 -30.04
N SER A 43 -24.75 -11.54 -30.36
CA SER A 43 -25.63 -10.87 -29.42
C SER A 43 -26.76 -11.81 -28.99
N VAL A 44 -27.08 -11.86 -27.69
CA VAL A 44 -28.16 -12.70 -27.13
C VAL A 44 -27.93 -14.23 -27.33
N VAL A 45 -26.78 -14.65 -27.87
CA VAL A 45 -26.48 -16.07 -28.10
C VAL A 45 -26.48 -16.84 -26.78
N ASN A 46 -26.91 -18.11 -26.81
CA ASN A 46 -26.74 -19.02 -25.70
C ASN A 46 -25.49 -19.89 -25.89
N LEU A 47 -24.42 -19.56 -25.18
CA LEU A 47 -23.15 -20.30 -25.11
C LEU A 47 -22.95 -20.91 -23.70
N SER A 48 -24.02 -21.14 -22.95
CA SER A 48 -23.93 -21.68 -21.59
C SER A 48 -23.22 -23.04 -21.62
N GLY A 49 -22.18 -23.21 -20.81
CA GLY A 49 -21.37 -24.43 -20.76
C GLY A 49 -20.58 -24.76 -22.03
N ALA A 50 -20.54 -23.86 -23.03
CA ALA A 50 -19.78 -24.09 -24.24
C ALA A 50 -18.27 -24.10 -23.96
N ASN A 51 -17.53 -24.94 -24.67
CA ASN A 51 -16.07 -24.90 -24.68
C ASN A 51 -15.58 -24.02 -25.84
N LEU A 52 -15.09 -22.83 -25.49
CA LEU A 52 -14.50 -21.81 -26.35
C LEU A 52 -13.04 -21.56 -25.97
N SER A 53 -12.38 -22.54 -25.34
CA SER A 53 -10.98 -22.40 -24.92
C SER A 53 -10.09 -22.06 -26.12
N GLY A 54 -9.28 -21.02 -25.99
CA GLY A 54 -8.42 -20.50 -27.06
C GLY A 54 -9.15 -19.95 -28.29
N ALA A 55 -10.47 -19.78 -28.26
CA ALA A 55 -11.22 -19.19 -29.38
C ALA A 55 -10.84 -17.71 -29.57
N ASN A 56 -10.88 -17.24 -30.82
CA ASN A 56 -10.74 -15.83 -31.14
C ASN A 56 -12.13 -15.18 -31.18
N LEU A 57 -12.46 -14.38 -30.18
CA LEU A 57 -13.71 -13.60 -30.06
C LEU A 57 -13.40 -12.09 -30.10
N SER A 58 -12.24 -11.70 -30.65
CA SER A 58 -11.85 -10.29 -30.69
C SER A 58 -12.85 -9.47 -31.50
N HIS A 59 -13.19 -8.29 -31.00
CA HIS A 59 -14.22 -7.42 -31.60
C HIS A 59 -15.62 -8.04 -31.77
N ALA A 60 -15.89 -9.23 -31.21
CA ALA A 60 -17.20 -9.86 -31.30
C ALA A 60 -18.24 -9.08 -30.48
N LYS A 61 -19.49 -9.09 -30.95
CA LYS A 61 -20.63 -8.54 -30.22
C LYS A 61 -21.28 -9.68 -29.42
N LEU A 62 -21.14 -9.66 -28.10
CA LEU A 62 -21.64 -10.64 -27.14
C LEU A 62 -22.60 -9.98 -26.13
N ASN A 63 -23.21 -8.85 -26.50
CA ASN A 63 -24.13 -8.14 -25.62
C ASN A 63 -25.30 -9.05 -25.25
N VAL A 64 -25.63 -9.12 -23.96
CA VAL A 64 -26.71 -9.97 -23.41
C VAL A 64 -26.50 -11.47 -23.69
N ALA A 65 -25.30 -11.91 -24.10
CA ALA A 65 -25.00 -13.31 -24.33
C ALA A 65 -25.07 -14.12 -23.01
N ARG A 66 -25.51 -15.37 -23.10
CA ARG A 66 -25.52 -16.31 -21.97
C ARG A 66 -24.29 -17.20 -22.06
N LEU A 67 -23.31 -16.97 -21.20
CA LEU A 67 -22.03 -17.66 -21.12
C LEU A 67 -21.83 -18.31 -19.74
N ARG A 68 -22.92 -18.60 -19.02
CA ARG A 68 -22.85 -19.23 -17.69
C ARG A 68 -22.09 -20.55 -17.78
N GLY A 69 -21.02 -20.67 -16.99
CA GLY A 69 -20.16 -21.86 -16.97
C GLY A 69 -19.41 -22.15 -18.26
N ALA A 70 -19.33 -21.20 -19.21
CA ALA A 70 -18.56 -21.38 -20.43
C ALA A 70 -17.05 -21.47 -20.11
N HIS A 71 -16.32 -22.28 -20.89
CA HIS A 71 -14.86 -22.37 -20.80
C HIS A 71 -14.24 -21.46 -21.86
N LEU A 72 -13.62 -20.37 -21.42
CA LEU A 72 -12.96 -19.34 -22.22
C LEU A 72 -11.47 -19.24 -21.87
N THR A 73 -10.88 -20.29 -21.31
CA THR A 73 -9.47 -20.34 -20.92
C THR A 73 -8.60 -19.95 -22.12
N GLY A 74 -7.77 -18.92 -21.96
CA GLY A 74 -6.89 -18.43 -23.02
C GLY A 74 -7.58 -17.87 -24.28
N ALA A 75 -8.90 -17.66 -24.26
CA ALA A 75 -9.62 -17.08 -25.39
C ALA A 75 -9.23 -15.61 -25.58
N ASN A 76 -9.26 -15.13 -26.83
CA ASN A 76 -9.01 -13.73 -27.17
C ASN A 76 -10.35 -12.99 -27.28
N LEU A 77 -10.72 -12.21 -26.27
CA LEU A 77 -11.88 -11.31 -26.24
C LEU A 77 -11.45 -9.83 -26.32
N ASN A 78 -10.28 -9.52 -26.87
CA ASN A 78 -9.82 -8.14 -27.00
C ASN A 78 -10.86 -7.30 -27.76
N ASN A 79 -11.22 -6.14 -27.20
CA ASN A 79 -12.23 -5.22 -27.74
C ASN A 79 -13.62 -5.85 -27.98
N ALA A 80 -13.92 -7.00 -27.40
CA ALA A 80 -15.25 -7.60 -27.48
C ALA A 80 -16.28 -6.82 -26.63
N SER A 81 -17.54 -6.85 -27.05
CA SER A 81 -18.64 -6.17 -26.36
C SER A 81 -19.49 -7.21 -25.61
N LEU A 82 -19.27 -7.36 -24.30
CA LEU A 82 -19.97 -8.29 -23.40
C LEU A 82 -20.89 -7.54 -22.41
N ASN A 83 -21.47 -6.41 -22.82
CA ASN A 83 -22.30 -5.63 -21.89
C ASN A 83 -23.54 -6.45 -21.52
N VAL A 84 -23.85 -6.47 -20.23
CA VAL A 84 -25.00 -7.21 -19.67
C VAL A 84 -24.94 -8.73 -19.96
N ALA A 85 -23.77 -9.27 -20.34
CA ALA A 85 -23.60 -10.70 -20.56
C ALA A 85 -23.63 -11.47 -19.22
N ASN A 86 -24.17 -12.68 -19.23
CA ASN A 86 -24.14 -13.58 -18.08
C ASN A 86 -22.94 -14.52 -18.19
N LEU A 87 -21.92 -14.29 -17.37
CA LEU A 87 -20.67 -15.06 -17.30
C LEU A 87 -20.51 -15.70 -15.93
N ILE A 88 -21.62 -15.96 -15.22
CA ILE A 88 -21.60 -16.58 -13.90
C ILE A 88 -20.87 -17.93 -14.00
N ARG A 89 -19.83 -18.11 -13.16
CA ARG A 89 -18.96 -19.30 -13.15
C ARG A 89 -18.23 -19.60 -14.46
N ALA A 90 -18.11 -18.64 -15.38
CA ALA A 90 -17.29 -18.83 -16.58
C ALA A 90 -15.79 -18.89 -16.21
N ASP A 91 -15.04 -19.71 -16.93
CA ASP A 91 -13.58 -19.77 -16.82
C ASP A 91 -12.95 -18.87 -17.88
N LEU A 92 -12.48 -17.69 -17.48
CA LEU A 92 -11.72 -16.72 -18.28
C LEU A 92 -10.24 -16.71 -17.87
N SER A 93 -9.74 -17.77 -17.25
CA SER A 93 -8.35 -17.83 -16.82
C SER A 93 -7.43 -17.69 -18.03
N ARG A 94 -6.42 -16.81 -17.91
CA ARG A 94 -5.49 -16.45 -19.00
C ARG A 94 -6.14 -15.87 -20.27
N ALA A 95 -7.43 -15.52 -20.24
CA ALA A 95 -8.08 -14.90 -21.38
C ALA A 95 -7.52 -13.48 -21.63
N GLN A 96 -7.56 -13.05 -22.89
CA GLN A 96 -7.20 -11.70 -23.29
C GLN A 96 -8.48 -10.85 -23.40
N LEU A 97 -8.61 -9.82 -22.58
CA LEU A 97 -9.78 -8.92 -22.51
C LEU A 97 -9.35 -7.45 -22.63
N LYS A 98 -8.23 -7.16 -23.30
CA LYS A 98 -7.75 -5.78 -23.46
C LYS A 98 -8.82 -4.94 -24.16
N GLY A 99 -9.23 -3.85 -23.53
CA GLY A 99 -10.27 -2.95 -24.07
C GLY A 99 -11.66 -3.57 -24.20
N ALA A 100 -11.90 -4.77 -23.63
CA ALA A 100 -13.22 -5.39 -23.67
C ALA A 100 -14.22 -4.60 -22.82
N SER A 101 -15.48 -4.56 -23.27
CA SER A 101 -16.57 -3.89 -22.55
C SER A 101 -17.42 -4.94 -21.84
N LEU A 102 -17.40 -4.96 -20.51
CA LEU A 102 -18.17 -5.84 -19.62
C LEU A 102 -19.10 -5.02 -18.71
N ILE A 103 -19.63 -3.90 -19.20
CA ILE A 103 -20.47 -3.00 -18.42
C ILE A 103 -21.71 -3.76 -17.95
N ARG A 104 -21.96 -3.73 -16.64
CA ARG A 104 -23.10 -4.44 -15.99
C ARG A 104 -23.15 -5.94 -16.29
N ALA A 105 -22.02 -6.57 -16.64
CA ALA A 105 -21.95 -8.02 -16.82
C ALA A 105 -22.10 -8.75 -15.48
N GLU A 106 -22.71 -9.94 -15.50
CA GLU A 106 -22.81 -10.82 -14.34
C GLU A 106 -21.62 -11.78 -14.33
N LEU A 107 -20.64 -11.54 -13.45
CA LEU A 107 -19.36 -12.25 -13.36
C LEU A 107 -19.22 -13.01 -12.02
N ILE A 108 -20.33 -13.29 -11.35
CA ILE A 108 -20.35 -13.93 -10.03
C ILE A 108 -19.62 -15.28 -10.13
N ARG A 109 -18.58 -15.46 -9.29
CA ARG A 109 -17.70 -16.65 -9.28
C ARG A 109 -17.02 -16.96 -10.62
N ALA A 110 -16.86 -15.99 -11.50
CA ALA A 110 -16.06 -16.16 -12.70
C ALA A 110 -14.56 -16.24 -12.34
N ASP A 111 -13.80 -17.00 -13.13
CA ASP A 111 -12.35 -17.11 -12.97
C ASP A 111 -11.61 -16.23 -13.99
N PHE A 112 -10.92 -15.20 -13.52
CA PHE A 112 -10.01 -14.32 -14.28
C PHE A 112 -8.55 -14.48 -13.88
N ASN A 113 -8.17 -15.61 -13.27
CA ASN A 113 -6.79 -15.84 -12.84
C ASN A 113 -5.83 -15.66 -14.03
N ARG A 114 -4.86 -14.75 -13.88
CA ARG A 114 -3.88 -14.37 -14.91
C ARG A 114 -4.49 -13.85 -16.22
N ALA A 115 -5.72 -13.34 -16.21
CA ALA A 115 -6.34 -12.72 -17.38
C ALA A 115 -5.77 -11.32 -17.64
N GLU A 116 -5.77 -10.91 -18.91
CA GLU A 116 -5.30 -9.60 -19.36
C GLU A 116 -6.48 -8.65 -19.57
N LEU A 117 -6.78 -7.80 -18.59
CA LEU A 117 -7.92 -6.85 -18.57
C LEU A 117 -7.45 -5.40 -18.69
N THR A 118 -6.28 -5.15 -19.27
CA THR A 118 -5.77 -3.78 -19.45
C THR A 118 -6.80 -2.94 -20.21
N GLU A 119 -7.17 -1.78 -19.66
CA GLU A 119 -8.15 -0.85 -20.25
C GLU A 119 -9.56 -1.46 -20.48
N ALA A 120 -9.87 -2.61 -19.88
CA ALA A 120 -11.21 -3.19 -19.93
C ALA A 120 -12.20 -2.34 -19.12
N ASN A 121 -13.47 -2.31 -19.55
CA ASN A 121 -14.53 -1.59 -18.87
C ASN A 121 -15.50 -2.55 -18.17
N LEU A 122 -15.35 -2.69 -16.85
CA LEU A 122 -16.19 -3.48 -15.95
C LEU A 122 -17.10 -2.58 -15.08
N ALA A 123 -17.41 -1.36 -15.54
CA ALA A 123 -18.25 -0.44 -14.77
C ALA A 123 -19.59 -1.09 -14.38
N SER A 124 -19.95 -0.97 -13.11
CA SER A 124 -21.17 -1.54 -12.52
C SER A 124 -21.34 -3.06 -12.71
N ALA A 125 -20.27 -3.81 -13.02
CA ALA A 125 -20.32 -5.26 -13.14
C ALA A 125 -20.41 -5.94 -11.77
N ASP A 126 -21.00 -7.14 -11.73
CA ASP A 126 -21.11 -7.95 -10.52
C ASP A 126 -20.05 -9.06 -10.52
N LEU A 127 -18.95 -8.84 -9.83
CA LEU A 127 -17.81 -9.74 -9.65
C LEU A 127 -17.79 -10.42 -8.26
N ARG A 128 -18.94 -10.54 -7.58
CA ARG A 128 -18.98 -11.19 -6.26
C ARG A 128 -18.34 -12.57 -6.32
N GLU A 129 -17.43 -12.82 -5.37
CA GLU A 129 -16.70 -14.09 -5.23
C GLU A 129 -15.89 -14.51 -6.49
N ALA A 130 -15.59 -13.58 -7.41
CA ALA A 130 -14.74 -13.86 -8.57
C ALA A 130 -13.25 -14.00 -8.17
N THR A 131 -12.48 -14.77 -8.94
CA THR A 131 -11.03 -14.92 -8.73
C THR A 131 -10.25 -14.17 -9.80
N LEU A 132 -9.44 -13.19 -9.39
CA LEU A 132 -8.61 -12.35 -10.25
C LEU A 132 -7.12 -12.44 -9.84
N ARG A 133 -6.66 -13.60 -9.37
CA ARG A 133 -5.27 -13.75 -8.90
C ARG A 133 -4.31 -13.46 -10.03
N HIS A 134 -3.38 -12.53 -9.79
CA HIS A 134 -2.40 -12.09 -10.78
C HIS A 134 -3.01 -11.62 -12.11
N ALA A 135 -4.28 -11.20 -12.11
CA ALA A 135 -4.89 -10.58 -13.29
C ALA A 135 -4.29 -9.19 -13.52
N ASN A 136 -4.18 -8.79 -14.78
CA ASN A 136 -3.70 -7.46 -15.16
C ASN A 136 -4.88 -6.54 -15.48
N LEU A 137 -5.27 -5.70 -14.52
CA LEU A 137 -6.35 -4.72 -14.58
C LEU A 137 -5.82 -3.28 -14.72
N ARG A 138 -4.59 -3.10 -15.22
CA ARG A 138 -3.99 -1.78 -15.38
C ARG A 138 -4.89 -0.87 -16.22
N ARG A 139 -5.21 0.31 -15.69
CA ARG A 139 -6.13 1.29 -16.32
C ARG A 139 -7.55 0.76 -16.62
N ALA A 140 -7.94 -0.38 -16.05
CA ALA A 140 -9.30 -0.89 -16.19
C ALA A 140 -10.29 0.01 -15.43
N ASN A 141 -11.53 0.07 -15.90
CA ASN A 141 -12.61 0.77 -15.22
C ASN A 141 -13.49 -0.23 -14.46
N LEU A 142 -13.46 -0.19 -13.14
CA LEU A 142 -14.30 -0.97 -12.22
C LEU A 142 -15.21 -0.06 -11.39
N SER A 143 -15.42 1.18 -11.81
CA SER A 143 -16.25 2.15 -11.06
C SER A 143 -17.63 1.55 -10.80
N GLU A 144 -18.09 1.66 -9.55
CA GLU A 144 -19.37 1.12 -9.07
C GLU A 144 -19.55 -0.40 -9.22
N ALA A 145 -18.49 -1.15 -9.55
CA ALA A 145 -18.56 -2.61 -9.59
C ALA A 145 -18.69 -3.20 -8.18
N ILE A 146 -19.25 -4.41 -8.09
CA ILE A 146 -19.40 -5.15 -6.84
C ILE A 146 -18.45 -6.34 -6.89
N VAL A 147 -17.35 -6.31 -6.14
CA VAL A 147 -16.31 -7.35 -6.14
C VAL A 147 -16.26 -8.11 -4.80
N ARG A 148 -17.12 -7.73 -3.85
CA ARG A 148 -17.19 -8.25 -2.47
C ARG A 148 -16.88 -9.75 -2.36
N GLY A 149 -15.93 -10.09 -1.48
CA GLY A 149 -15.47 -11.47 -1.26
C GLY A 149 -14.63 -12.06 -2.40
N GLY A 150 -14.29 -11.27 -3.42
CA GLY A 150 -13.41 -11.67 -4.51
C GLY A 150 -11.95 -11.78 -4.07
N VAL A 151 -11.17 -12.44 -4.92
CA VAL A 151 -9.75 -12.72 -4.64
C VAL A 151 -8.87 -12.07 -5.70
N LEU A 152 -8.18 -11.00 -5.33
CA LEU A 152 -7.32 -10.17 -6.18
C LEU A 152 -5.85 -10.25 -5.75
N THR A 153 -5.43 -11.33 -5.10
CA THR A 153 -4.04 -11.52 -4.64
C THR A 153 -3.06 -11.28 -5.79
N GLY A 154 -2.12 -10.36 -5.61
CA GLY A 154 -1.10 -10.03 -6.61
C GLY A 154 -1.63 -9.47 -7.93
N ALA A 155 -2.89 -9.02 -8.00
CA ALA A 155 -3.45 -8.39 -9.20
C ALA A 155 -2.78 -7.03 -9.46
N ASN A 156 -2.66 -6.65 -10.73
CA ASN A 156 -2.18 -5.34 -11.13
C ASN A 156 -3.34 -4.39 -11.42
N LEU A 157 -3.62 -3.48 -10.50
CA LEU A 157 -4.65 -2.43 -10.55
C LEU A 157 -4.03 -1.03 -10.73
N GLU A 158 -2.78 -0.95 -11.20
CA GLU A 158 -2.09 0.33 -11.41
C GLU A 158 -2.93 1.25 -12.31
N GLN A 159 -3.16 2.49 -11.84
CA GLN A 159 -3.97 3.50 -12.52
C GLN A 159 -5.40 3.05 -12.86
N ALA A 160 -5.94 2.01 -12.20
CA ALA A 160 -7.31 1.58 -12.39
C ALA A 160 -8.31 2.59 -11.79
N TYR A 161 -9.53 2.62 -12.34
CA TYR A 161 -10.63 3.43 -11.85
C TYR A 161 -11.59 2.56 -11.02
N LEU A 162 -11.65 2.80 -9.72
CA LEU A 162 -12.35 2.01 -8.70
C LEU A 162 -13.28 2.89 -7.84
N ASN A 163 -13.75 4.00 -8.40
CA ASN A 163 -14.60 4.94 -7.66
C ASN A 163 -15.93 4.26 -7.29
N GLY A 164 -16.28 4.28 -6.00
CA GLY A 164 -17.51 3.66 -5.49
C GLY A 164 -17.57 2.13 -5.59
N THR A 165 -16.46 1.45 -5.91
CA THR A 165 -16.42 -0.02 -6.00
C THR A 165 -16.59 -0.66 -4.62
N ASP A 166 -17.38 -1.74 -4.52
CA ASP A 166 -17.47 -2.56 -3.30
C ASP A 166 -16.41 -3.67 -3.33
N LEU A 167 -15.27 -3.43 -2.69
CA LEU A 167 -14.19 -4.38 -2.45
C LEU A 167 -14.23 -4.95 -1.02
N GLY A 168 -15.33 -4.80 -0.28
CA GLY A 168 -15.42 -5.26 1.10
C GLY A 168 -15.12 -6.74 1.25
N ARG A 169 -14.33 -7.09 2.26
CA ARG A 169 -13.91 -8.48 2.57
C ARG A 169 -13.18 -9.19 1.41
N CYS A 170 -12.59 -8.44 0.48
CA CYS A 170 -11.76 -9.03 -0.58
C CYS A 170 -10.35 -9.34 -0.07
N ASP A 171 -9.66 -10.24 -0.78
CA ASP A 171 -8.21 -10.45 -0.61
C ASP A 171 -7.46 -9.73 -1.73
N LEU A 172 -6.89 -8.57 -1.41
CA LEU A 172 -5.99 -7.76 -2.25
C LEU A 172 -4.53 -7.84 -1.77
N SER A 173 -4.15 -8.89 -1.04
CA SER A 173 -2.77 -9.02 -0.57
C SER A 173 -1.78 -8.99 -1.74
N SER A 174 -0.70 -8.19 -1.56
CA SER A 174 0.33 -7.95 -2.58
C SER A 174 -0.18 -7.38 -3.92
N ALA A 175 -1.41 -6.85 -3.98
CA ALA A 175 -1.91 -6.20 -5.18
C ALA A 175 -1.17 -4.88 -5.45
N ASN A 176 -1.02 -4.53 -6.72
CA ASN A 176 -0.46 -3.24 -7.13
C ASN A 176 -1.60 -2.28 -7.48
N CYS A 177 -1.94 -1.37 -6.57
CA CYS A 177 -2.95 -0.32 -6.73
C CYS A 177 -2.29 1.07 -6.85
N ARG A 178 -1.03 1.14 -7.31
CA ARG A 178 -0.31 2.40 -7.47
C ARG A 178 -1.08 3.37 -8.36
N ASP A 179 -1.17 4.62 -7.92
CA ASP A 179 -1.83 5.71 -8.64
C ASP A 179 -3.28 5.40 -9.07
N ALA A 180 -3.95 4.45 -8.41
CA ALA A 180 -5.34 4.10 -8.69
C ALA A 180 -6.32 5.17 -8.18
N GLU A 181 -7.42 5.38 -8.90
CA GLU A 181 -8.51 6.27 -8.49
C GLU A 181 -9.56 5.49 -7.71
N MET A 182 -9.57 5.63 -6.38
CA MET A 182 -10.35 4.80 -5.46
C MET A 182 -11.25 5.65 -4.53
N LYS A 183 -11.83 6.74 -5.05
CA LYS A 183 -12.69 7.61 -4.24
C LYS A 183 -13.94 6.85 -3.81
N GLN A 184 -14.34 7.01 -2.54
CA GLN A 184 -15.55 6.36 -1.99
C GLN A 184 -15.56 4.83 -2.13
N VAL A 185 -14.39 4.20 -2.31
CA VAL A 185 -14.29 2.75 -2.39
C VAL A 185 -14.61 2.13 -1.02
N ASN A 186 -15.32 1.01 -1.01
CA ASN A 186 -15.49 0.21 0.20
C ASN A 186 -14.41 -0.89 0.24
N LEU A 187 -13.45 -0.76 1.15
CA LEU A 187 -12.41 -1.72 1.46
C LEU A 187 -12.56 -2.31 2.87
N SER A 188 -13.72 -2.13 3.52
CA SER A 188 -13.94 -2.58 4.89
C SER A 188 -13.63 -4.07 5.05
N ARG A 189 -12.85 -4.39 6.09
CA ARG A 189 -12.41 -5.75 6.43
C ARG A 189 -11.70 -6.51 5.30
N SER A 190 -11.14 -5.80 4.34
CA SER A 190 -10.37 -6.42 3.25
C SER A 190 -8.94 -6.71 3.69
N ASN A 191 -8.31 -7.68 3.03
CA ASN A 191 -6.89 -7.95 3.21
C ASN A 191 -6.08 -7.21 2.15
N LEU A 192 -5.32 -6.20 2.56
CA LEU A 192 -4.43 -5.38 1.73
C LEU A 192 -2.96 -5.56 2.16
N SER A 193 -2.63 -6.66 2.86
CA SER A 193 -1.28 -6.86 3.38
C SER A 193 -0.25 -6.88 2.25
N GLY A 194 0.79 -6.06 2.36
CA GLY A 194 1.84 -5.92 1.34
C GLY A 194 1.37 -5.29 0.02
N ALA A 195 0.16 -4.73 -0.05
CA ALA A 195 -0.31 -4.06 -1.25
C ALA A 195 0.43 -2.74 -1.48
N ASN A 196 0.65 -2.39 -2.75
CA ASN A 196 1.16 -1.08 -3.14
C ASN A 196 0.00 -0.14 -3.45
N LEU A 197 -0.25 0.83 -2.58
CA LEU A 197 -1.24 1.91 -2.70
C LEU A 197 -0.55 3.29 -2.85
N SER A 198 0.73 3.31 -3.23
CA SER A 198 1.49 4.56 -3.39
C SER A 198 0.79 5.49 -4.39
N GLY A 199 0.61 6.75 -4.01
CA GLY A 199 -0.08 7.77 -4.81
C GLY A 199 -1.60 7.56 -5.02
N ALA A 200 -2.19 6.46 -4.53
CA ALA A 200 -3.60 6.14 -4.75
C ALA A 200 -4.54 7.19 -4.14
N ASN A 201 -5.66 7.42 -4.81
CA ASN A 201 -6.67 8.37 -4.38
C ASN A 201 -7.79 7.67 -3.59
N LEU A 202 -7.64 7.59 -2.28
CA LEU A 202 -8.55 6.92 -1.33
C LEU A 202 -9.45 7.91 -0.57
N ARG A 203 -9.78 9.06 -1.17
CA ARG A 203 -10.64 10.06 -0.50
C ARG A 203 -12.01 9.48 -0.21
N TRP A 204 -12.47 9.67 1.02
CA TRP A 204 -13.74 9.14 1.53
C TRP A 204 -13.88 7.61 1.42
N ALA A 205 -12.78 6.88 1.32
CA ALA A 205 -12.79 5.42 1.31
C ALA A 205 -13.16 4.87 2.70
N ASP A 206 -13.84 3.72 2.71
CA ASP A 206 -14.04 2.94 3.94
C ASP A 206 -12.99 1.83 4.02
N LEU A 207 -11.99 1.99 4.88
CA LEU A 207 -10.95 1.01 5.20
C LEU A 207 -11.16 0.40 6.60
N SER A 208 -12.37 0.52 7.18
CA SER A 208 -12.62 0.11 8.55
C SER A 208 -12.34 -1.39 8.76
N GLY A 209 -11.48 -1.70 9.73
CA GLY A 209 -11.03 -3.06 10.03
C GLY A 209 -10.22 -3.74 8.93
N ALA A 210 -9.73 -3.02 7.93
CA ALA A 210 -8.88 -3.59 6.89
C ALA A 210 -7.51 -4.01 7.43
N ASN A 211 -6.92 -5.05 6.84
CA ASN A 211 -5.54 -5.46 7.12
C ASN A 211 -4.60 -4.79 6.11
N LEU A 212 -3.90 -3.73 6.52
CA LEU A 212 -2.94 -2.95 5.74
C LEU A 212 -1.49 -3.21 6.18
N ARG A 213 -1.22 -4.31 6.88
CA ARG A 213 0.15 -4.63 7.34
C ARG A 213 1.12 -4.66 6.17
N TRP A 214 2.26 -3.98 6.32
CA TRP A 214 3.29 -3.88 5.27
C TRP A 214 2.83 -3.22 3.96
N ALA A 215 1.67 -2.57 3.93
CA ALA A 215 1.22 -1.86 2.74
C ALA A 215 2.04 -0.58 2.52
N ASP A 216 2.28 -0.24 1.25
CA ASP A 216 2.86 1.04 0.86
C ASP A 216 1.75 2.02 0.51
N LEU A 217 1.48 2.98 1.38
CA LEU A 217 0.54 4.10 1.23
C LEU A 217 1.29 5.43 1.03
N SER A 218 2.55 5.41 0.61
CA SER A 218 3.34 6.63 0.45
C SER A 218 2.70 7.58 -0.57
N GLY A 219 2.51 8.85 -0.18
CA GLY A 219 1.82 9.84 -1.01
C GLY A 219 0.33 9.57 -1.27
N ALA A 220 -0.28 8.58 -0.64
CA ALA A 220 -1.70 8.29 -0.82
C ALA A 220 -2.60 9.42 -0.29
N LYS A 221 -3.74 9.63 -0.96
CA LYS A 221 -4.70 10.68 -0.63
C LYS A 221 -5.87 10.06 0.13
N LEU A 222 -5.85 10.10 1.46
CA LEU A 222 -6.81 9.49 2.38
C LEU A 222 -7.73 10.53 3.04
N SER A 223 -7.88 11.73 2.46
CA SER A 223 -8.69 12.78 3.08
C SER A 223 -10.14 12.30 3.29
N GLY A 224 -10.64 12.40 4.53
CA GLY A 224 -11.96 11.94 4.93
C GLY A 224 -12.18 10.42 4.91
N ALA A 225 -11.12 9.61 4.80
CA ALA A 225 -11.24 8.15 4.82
C ALA A 225 -11.49 7.62 6.25
N SER A 226 -12.24 6.53 6.35
CA SER A 226 -12.41 5.80 7.62
C SER A 226 -11.37 4.68 7.70
N LEU A 227 -10.46 4.74 8.67
CA LEU A 227 -9.50 3.68 9.00
C LEU A 227 -9.78 3.07 10.38
N ILE A 228 -11.04 3.17 10.86
CA ILE A 228 -11.43 2.72 12.20
C ILE A 228 -11.04 1.26 12.40
N GLY A 229 -10.19 0.99 13.39
CA GLY A 229 -9.73 -0.36 13.73
C GLY A 229 -8.90 -1.06 12.65
N ALA A 230 -8.46 -0.36 11.61
CA ALA A 230 -7.59 -0.94 10.58
C ALA A 230 -6.21 -1.30 11.16
N ASP A 231 -5.56 -2.33 10.62
CA ASP A 231 -4.21 -2.72 11.01
C ASP A 231 -3.18 -2.23 9.99
N LEU A 232 -2.48 -1.15 10.31
CA LEU A 232 -1.41 -0.53 9.52
C LEU A 232 -0.01 -0.87 10.05
N SER A 233 0.16 -2.01 10.71
CA SER A 233 1.47 -2.32 11.29
C SER A 233 2.55 -2.46 10.23
N ASN A 234 3.68 -1.79 10.42
CA ASN A 234 4.78 -1.71 9.45
C ASN A 234 4.37 -1.15 8.07
N ALA A 235 3.25 -0.44 7.98
CA ALA A 235 2.86 0.23 6.74
C ALA A 235 3.67 1.52 6.53
N ASN A 236 3.87 1.90 5.26
CA ASN A 236 4.50 3.17 4.89
C ASN A 236 3.44 4.19 4.47
N LEU A 237 3.16 5.19 5.29
CA LEU A 237 2.28 6.32 5.06
C LEU A 237 3.04 7.64 4.84
N THR A 238 4.33 7.57 4.49
CA THR A 238 5.18 8.76 4.29
C THR A 238 4.55 9.72 3.28
N ASN A 239 4.48 11.01 3.62
CA ASN A 239 3.87 12.06 2.80
C ASN A 239 2.40 11.81 2.39
N SER A 240 1.67 10.94 3.08
CA SER A 240 0.24 10.72 2.82
C SER A 240 -0.63 11.88 3.35
N SER A 241 -1.80 12.08 2.76
CA SER A 241 -2.78 13.05 3.24
C SER A 241 -3.90 12.34 4.00
N LEU A 242 -3.91 12.48 5.33
CA LEU A 242 -4.90 11.94 6.25
C LEU A 242 -5.85 13.03 6.77
N VAL A 243 -6.02 14.11 6.01
CA VAL A 243 -6.85 15.26 6.40
C VAL A 243 -8.29 14.81 6.69
N HIS A 244 -8.80 15.06 7.89
CA HIS A 244 -10.11 14.58 8.35
C HIS A 244 -10.31 13.05 8.29
N ALA A 245 -9.25 12.26 8.25
CA ALA A 245 -9.35 10.81 8.32
C ALA A 245 -9.65 10.34 9.75
N ASP A 246 -10.39 9.25 9.87
CA ASP A 246 -10.68 8.63 11.16
C ASP A 246 -9.76 7.42 11.40
N LEU A 247 -8.76 7.59 12.25
CA LEU A 247 -7.81 6.55 12.66
C LEU A 247 -8.16 5.98 14.04
N SER A 248 -9.40 6.14 14.51
CA SER A 248 -9.83 5.65 15.83
C SER A 248 -9.57 4.15 15.95
N GLN A 249 -8.92 3.74 17.04
CA GLN A 249 -8.53 2.33 17.29
C GLN A 249 -7.61 1.70 16.22
N ALA A 250 -7.08 2.46 15.26
CA ALA A 250 -6.19 1.94 14.25
C ALA A 250 -4.88 1.45 14.87
N ARG A 251 -4.31 0.36 14.33
CA ARG A 251 -3.03 -0.19 14.78
C ARG A 251 -1.90 0.29 13.88
N LEU A 252 -1.14 1.28 14.35
CA LEU A 252 -0.04 1.93 13.61
C LEU A 252 1.34 1.48 14.12
N ILE A 253 1.42 0.31 14.76
CA ILE A 253 2.65 -0.17 15.39
C ILE A 253 3.75 -0.34 14.34
N LYS A 254 4.88 0.34 14.53
CA LYS A 254 6.01 0.41 13.57
C LYS A 254 5.64 1.00 12.20
N ALA A 255 4.53 1.74 12.10
CA ALA A 255 4.20 2.44 10.86
C ALA A 255 5.14 3.64 10.64
N GLU A 256 5.47 3.89 9.38
CA GLU A 256 6.20 5.08 8.96
C GLU A 256 5.19 6.09 8.41
N TRP A 257 5.22 7.34 8.86
CA TRP A 257 4.28 8.37 8.38
C TRP A 257 4.87 9.77 8.42
N VAL A 258 6.21 9.86 8.32
CA VAL A 258 6.89 11.16 8.30
C VAL A 258 6.35 11.99 7.13
N GLY A 259 6.08 13.27 7.37
CA GLY A 259 5.48 14.17 6.38
C GLY A 259 3.98 13.99 6.16
N ALA A 260 3.32 13.07 6.87
CA ALA A 260 1.88 12.88 6.75
C ALA A 260 1.10 14.10 7.28
N ASP A 261 0.01 14.41 6.59
CA ASP A 261 -0.90 15.49 6.95
C ASP A 261 -2.11 14.95 7.70
N LEU A 262 -2.12 15.08 9.02
CA LEU A 262 -3.19 14.64 9.93
C LEU A 262 -4.16 15.79 10.28
N THR A 263 -4.19 16.88 9.50
CA THR A 263 -5.05 18.04 9.83
C THR A 263 -6.51 17.61 9.99
N GLY A 264 -7.10 17.87 11.16
CA GLY A 264 -8.47 17.50 11.47
C GLY A 264 -8.74 16.00 11.63
N ALA A 265 -7.71 15.15 11.70
CA ALA A 265 -7.84 13.70 11.85
C ALA A 265 -8.19 13.29 13.30
N THR A 266 -8.85 12.15 13.44
CA THR A 266 -9.17 11.55 14.74
C THR A 266 -8.23 10.38 15.02
N LEU A 267 -7.56 10.37 16.18
CA LEU A 267 -6.61 9.31 16.58
C LEU A 267 -6.97 8.63 17.91
N THR A 268 -8.18 8.86 18.44
CA THR A 268 -8.58 8.33 19.75
C THR A 268 -8.49 6.80 19.79
N GLY A 269 -7.64 6.32 20.69
CA GLY A 269 -7.31 4.92 20.91
C GLY A 269 -6.44 4.25 19.85
N ALA A 270 -5.80 5.03 18.99
CA ALA A 270 -4.78 4.51 18.07
C ALA A 270 -3.61 3.88 18.83
N LYS A 271 -3.01 2.84 18.25
CA LYS A 271 -1.85 2.12 18.83
C LYS A 271 -0.57 2.56 18.12
N LEU A 272 0.34 3.23 18.85
CA LEU A 272 1.46 4.00 18.29
C LEU A 272 2.85 3.51 18.74
N HIS A 273 2.98 2.23 19.09
CA HIS A 273 4.28 1.72 19.50
C HIS A 273 5.30 1.71 18.36
N ALA A 274 6.47 2.29 18.61
CA ALA A 274 7.56 2.44 17.65
C ALA A 274 7.14 3.17 16.35
N THR A 275 6.18 4.09 16.45
CA THR A 275 5.73 4.97 15.39
C THR A 275 6.36 6.35 15.58
N SER A 276 6.92 6.94 14.52
CA SER A 276 7.51 8.29 14.60
C SER A 276 6.45 9.31 15.06
N ARG A 277 6.86 10.38 15.76
CA ARG A 277 5.96 11.48 16.14
C ARG A 277 6.42 12.83 15.56
N PHE A 278 7.27 12.76 14.54
CA PHE A 278 8.01 13.90 14.02
C PHE A 278 7.62 14.19 12.57
N GLY A 279 7.62 15.47 12.21
CA GLY A 279 7.35 15.91 10.84
C GLY A 279 5.90 15.67 10.40
N LEU A 280 4.96 15.68 11.34
CA LEU A 280 3.53 15.55 11.09
C LEU A 280 2.88 16.94 11.05
N LYS A 281 1.84 17.11 10.23
CA LYS A 281 0.93 18.25 10.36
C LYS A 281 -0.27 17.81 11.18
N THR A 282 -0.57 18.50 12.28
CA THR A 282 -1.52 18.01 13.30
C THR A 282 -2.52 19.09 13.71
N GLU A 283 -2.76 20.08 12.86
CA GLU A 283 -3.71 21.15 13.15
C GLU A 283 -5.13 20.58 13.31
N GLY A 284 -5.80 20.88 14.42
CA GLY A 284 -7.18 20.44 14.67
C GLY A 284 -7.36 18.92 14.88
N ILE A 285 -6.30 18.16 15.19
CA ILE A 285 -6.46 16.74 15.53
C ILE A 285 -7.37 16.55 16.75
N THR A 286 -8.11 15.45 16.76
CA THR A 286 -8.86 14.99 17.93
C THR A 286 -8.23 13.70 18.45
N CYS A 287 -7.74 13.72 19.69
CA CYS A 287 -7.12 12.55 20.30
C CYS A 287 -7.25 12.60 21.83
N GLU A 288 -8.13 11.78 22.38
CA GLU A 288 -8.35 11.71 23.84
C GLU A 288 -7.35 10.78 24.55
N TRP A 289 -6.91 9.73 23.86
CA TRP A 289 -5.93 8.78 24.39
C TRP A 289 -5.30 7.95 23.27
N VAL A 290 -4.14 7.36 23.56
CA VAL A 290 -3.42 6.42 22.69
C VAL A 290 -2.89 5.23 23.49
N ASP A 291 -2.60 4.14 22.79
CA ASP A 291 -1.92 2.96 23.33
C ASP A 291 -0.48 2.89 22.81
N LEU A 292 0.48 2.89 23.74
CA LEU A 292 1.92 2.85 23.47
C LEU A 292 2.53 1.47 23.75
N SER A 293 1.71 0.48 24.13
CA SER A 293 2.16 -0.89 24.40
C SER A 293 2.70 -1.57 23.13
N PRO A 294 3.76 -2.39 23.24
CA PRO A 294 4.36 -3.09 22.09
C PRO A 294 3.40 -3.94 21.26
N THR A 295 2.37 -4.48 21.90
CA THR A 295 1.37 -5.41 21.34
C THR A 295 0.08 -4.70 20.95
N GLY A 296 -0.20 -3.53 21.50
CA GLY A 296 -1.50 -2.86 21.39
C GLY A 296 -2.56 -3.47 22.32
N ASP A 297 -2.13 -3.94 23.50
CA ASP A 297 -2.94 -4.58 24.53
C ASP A 297 -3.40 -3.62 25.65
N ARG A 298 -3.13 -2.31 25.49
CA ARG A 298 -3.46 -1.25 26.46
C ARG A 298 -2.73 -1.36 27.80
N SER A 299 -1.62 -2.10 27.89
CA SER A 299 -0.78 -2.11 29.09
C SER A 299 -0.07 -0.78 29.35
N ILE A 300 0.10 0.05 28.32
CA ILE A 300 0.70 1.39 28.41
C ILE A 300 -0.20 2.35 27.64
N THR A 301 -1.08 3.07 28.34
CA THR A 301 -1.94 4.09 27.73
C THR A 301 -1.53 5.49 28.16
N GLN A 302 -1.76 6.45 27.27
CA GLN A 302 -1.60 7.86 27.56
C GLN A 302 -2.89 8.59 27.22
N HIS A 303 -3.39 9.37 28.17
CA HIS A 303 -4.57 10.22 28.00
C HIS A 303 -4.13 11.67 27.82
N PHE A 304 -4.93 12.45 27.09
CA PHE A 304 -4.63 13.83 26.77
C PHE A 304 -5.83 14.73 27.03
N SER A 305 -5.56 15.95 27.49
CA SER A 305 -6.37 17.12 27.18
C SER A 305 -6.16 17.54 25.71
N LEU A 306 -7.01 18.46 25.22
CA LEU A 306 -6.96 18.88 23.82
C LEU A 306 -5.61 19.49 23.42
N GLU A 307 -5.00 20.30 24.29
CA GLU A 307 -3.70 20.95 24.04
C GLU A 307 -2.54 19.96 24.07
N GLU A 308 -2.51 19.06 25.06
CA GLU A 308 -1.44 18.05 25.23
C GLU A 308 -1.34 17.10 24.03
N SER A 309 -2.47 16.76 23.40
CA SER A 309 -2.46 15.91 22.21
C SER A 309 -1.65 16.54 21.08
N ARG A 310 -1.74 17.86 20.89
CA ARG A 310 -1.02 18.57 19.83
C ARG A 310 0.47 18.58 20.10
N GLU A 311 0.88 18.78 21.34
CA GLU A 311 2.29 18.72 21.73
C GLU A 311 2.87 17.31 21.53
N PHE A 312 2.10 16.27 21.86
CA PHE A 312 2.51 14.89 21.69
C PHE A 312 2.85 14.51 20.24
N PHE A 313 2.06 15.00 19.27
CA PHE A 313 2.27 14.72 17.84
C PHE A 313 3.09 15.79 17.09
N ASN A 314 3.39 16.93 17.73
CA ASN A 314 4.32 17.95 17.22
C ASN A 314 5.68 17.89 17.92
N ALA A 315 6.05 16.73 18.47
CA ALA A 315 7.37 16.55 19.03
C ALA A 315 8.42 16.92 17.97
N THR A 316 9.51 17.53 18.41
CA THR A 316 10.69 17.69 17.55
C THR A 316 11.54 16.43 17.70
N PRO A 317 12.14 15.93 16.60
CA PRO A 317 13.03 14.78 16.71
C PRO A 317 14.15 15.14 17.70
N PRO A 318 14.49 14.25 18.63
CA PRO A 318 15.57 14.51 19.58
C PRO A 318 16.84 14.87 18.81
N THR A 319 17.46 15.99 19.18
CA THR A 319 18.67 16.48 18.52
C THR A 319 19.84 16.50 19.47
N ILE A 320 21.02 16.19 18.94
CA ILE A 320 22.29 16.45 19.62
C ILE A 320 23.03 17.48 18.77
N SER A 321 23.43 18.57 19.40
CA SER A 321 24.24 19.59 18.76
C SER A 321 25.62 19.63 19.40
N ILE A 322 26.66 19.44 18.59
CA ILE A 322 28.05 19.69 19.00
C ILE A 322 28.42 21.08 18.49
N ILE A 323 28.80 21.95 19.43
CA ILE A 323 29.21 23.32 19.12
C ILE A 323 30.71 23.41 19.32
N VAL A 324 31.44 23.66 18.24
CA VAL A 324 32.87 23.94 18.28
C VAL A 324 33.05 25.44 18.18
N ASP A 325 33.27 26.10 19.31
CA ASP A 325 33.54 27.55 19.42
C ASP A 325 34.99 27.89 19.07
N ALA A 326 35.46 27.41 17.92
CA ALA A 326 36.76 27.70 17.36
C ALA A 326 36.67 27.88 15.84
N ALA A 327 37.61 28.63 15.25
CA ALA A 327 37.73 28.69 13.80
C ALA A 327 38.32 27.37 13.29
N LEU A 328 37.54 26.61 12.52
CA LEU A 328 38.00 25.41 11.82
C LEU A 328 38.33 25.77 10.38
N ASP A 329 39.53 25.44 9.93
CA ASP A 329 39.91 25.58 8.53
C ASP A 329 39.30 24.45 7.67
N HIS A 330 39.59 24.48 6.37
CA HIS A 330 39.03 23.51 5.44
C HIS A 330 39.49 22.07 5.75
N GLU A 331 40.76 21.90 6.10
CA GLU A 331 41.35 20.59 6.40
C GLU A 331 40.75 19.98 7.67
N ALA A 332 40.57 20.79 8.73
CA ALA A 332 39.93 20.36 9.97
C ALA A 332 38.48 19.94 9.75
N ASN A 333 37.70 20.71 8.99
CA ASN A 333 36.32 20.36 8.64
C ASN A 333 36.25 19.06 7.82
N PHE A 334 37.18 18.87 6.89
CA PHE A 334 37.29 17.64 6.09
C PHE A 334 37.65 16.43 6.97
N ALA A 335 38.62 16.58 7.87
CA ALA A 335 39.03 15.52 8.79
C ALA A 335 37.89 15.09 9.72
N ILE A 336 37.14 16.04 10.28
CA ILE A 336 35.98 15.74 11.14
C ILE A 336 34.88 15.04 10.34
N SER A 337 34.59 15.48 9.12
CA SER A 337 33.64 14.82 8.22
C SER A 337 34.04 13.36 7.95
N GLY A 338 35.33 13.13 7.67
CA GLY A 338 35.90 11.79 7.50
C GLY A 338 35.77 10.92 8.75
N ALA A 339 36.01 11.49 9.94
CA ALA A 339 35.82 10.78 11.20
C ALA A 339 34.36 10.36 11.42
N TYR A 340 33.39 11.24 11.16
CA TYR A 340 31.98 10.89 11.29
C TYR A 340 31.52 9.84 10.28
N PHE A 341 32.07 9.85 9.06
CA PHE A 341 31.82 8.79 8.10
C PHE A 341 32.28 7.43 8.64
N GLN A 342 33.48 7.36 9.23
CA GLN A 342 33.99 6.12 9.84
C GLN A 342 33.17 5.68 11.06
N ILE A 343 32.77 6.62 11.92
CA ILE A 343 31.92 6.33 13.08
C ILE A 343 30.57 5.77 12.65
N ALA A 344 29.94 6.34 11.61
CA ALA A 344 28.64 5.85 11.12
C ALA A 344 28.71 4.41 10.58
N GLN A 345 29.85 3.99 10.02
CA GLN A 345 30.06 2.59 9.58
C GLN A 345 30.17 1.62 10.76
N GLN A 346 30.70 2.08 11.90
CA GLN A 346 30.92 1.24 13.09
C GLN A 346 29.71 1.20 14.03
N TYR A 347 28.92 2.27 14.07
CA TYR A 347 27.81 2.44 15.00
C TYR A 347 26.50 2.66 14.24
N PRO A 348 25.72 1.59 13.97
CA PRO A 348 24.48 1.65 13.19
C PRO A 348 23.39 2.57 13.75
N VAL A 349 23.54 3.03 15.00
CA VAL A 349 22.65 4.02 15.62
C VAL A 349 22.74 5.39 14.91
N LEU A 350 23.89 5.71 14.31
CA LEU A 350 24.10 6.88 13.46
C LEU A 350 23.73 6.55 12.02
N LYS A 351 22.43 6.40 11.75
CA LYS A 351 21.92 6.10 10.39
C LYS A 351 22.22 7.19 9.37
N GLN A 352 22.37 8.45 9.81
CA GLN A 352 22.68 9.60 8.96
C GLN A 352 23.82 10.44 9.55
N PRO A 353 24.71 11.01 8.71
CA PRO A 353 25.73 11.94 9.17
C PRO A 353 25.10 13.25 9.70
N PRO A 354 25.81 14.02 10.54
CA PRO A 354 25.30 15.29 11.04
C PRO A 354 25.16 16.33 9.93
N SER A 355 24.19 17.23 10.05
CA SER A 355 24.20 18.48 9.28
C SER A 355 25.24 19.43 9.88
N MET A 356 26.03 20.10 9.04
CA MET A 356 27.10 21.01 9.46
C MET A 356 26.80 22.45 9.06
N GLU A 357 26.83 23.36 10.04
CA GLU A 357 26.80 24.80 9.82
C GLU A 357 28.19 25.38 10.14
N ILE A 358 28.94 25.77 9.11
CA ILE A 358 30.31 26.28 9.23
C ILE A 358 30.29 27.81 9.24
N GLY A 359 30.59 28.40 10.40
CA GLY A 359 30.79 29.83 10.59
C GLY A 359 32.27 30.20 10.79
N ARG A 360 32.57 31.50 10.78
CA ARG A 360 33.97 32.00 10.90
C ARG A 360 34.67 31.66 12.23
N ARG A 361 33.92 31.45 13.31
CA ARG A 361 34.43 31.17 14.67
C ARG A 361 33.65 30.08 15.39
N ARG A 362 32.69 29.46 14.70
CA ARG A 362 31.76 28.51 15.29
C ARG A 362 31.35 27.53 14.21
N THR A 363 31.49 26.25 14.51
CA THR A 363 30.94 25.18 13.67
C THR A 363 29.95 24.37 14.50
N VAL A 364 28.74 24.16 13.99
CA VAL A 364 27.70 23.38 14.66
C VAL A 364 27.42 22.11 13.88
N PHE A 365 27.51 20.96 14.57
CA PHE A 365 27.14 19.65 14.05
C PHE A 365 25.83 19.23 14.70
N THR A 366 24.78 19.05 13.90
CA THR A 366 23.46 18.68 14.40
C THR A 366 23.12 17.25 13.97
N PHE A 367 22.93 16.37 14.95
CA PHE A 367 22.44 15.01 14.77
C PHE A 367 20.96 14.96 15.11
N ARG A 368 20.15 14.41 14.22
CA ARG A 368 18.72 14.18 14.45
C ARG A 368 18.50 12.70 14.69
N LEU A 369 17.78 12.36 15.75
CA LEU A 369 17.58 11.00 16.22
C LEU A 369 16.13 10.55 16.02
N GLU A 370 15.93 9.23 15.93
CA GLU A 370 14.61 8.63 15.74
C GLU A 370 13.84 8.42 17.06
N SER A 371 14.52 8.49 18.21
CA SER A 371 13.96 8.18 19.52
C SER A 371 14.84 8.73 20.65
N ASP A 372 14.22 9.08 21.77
CA ASP A 372 14.93 9.49 23.00
C ASP A 372 15.79 8.35 23.58
N ALA A 373 15.44 7.09 23.30
CA ALA A 373 16.17 5.93 23.82
C ALA A 373 17.62 5.87 23.34
N VAL A 374 17.90 6.45 22.16
CA VAL A 374 19.25 6.49 21.57
C VAL A 374 19.96 7.83 21.83
N LEU A 375 19.33 8.76 22.56
CA LEU A 375 19.87 10.10 22.79
C LEU A 375 21.21 10.08 23.51
N LEU A 376 21.27 9.53 24.72
CA LEU A 376 22.52 9.51 25.49
C LEU A 376 23.61 8.61 24.87
N PRO A 377 23.30 7.39 24.36
CA PRO A 377 24.28 6.60 23.62
C PRO A 377 24.87 7.34 22.41
N THR A 378 24.02 8.02 21.62
CA THR A 378 24.49 8.76 20.46
C THR A 378 25.31 9.98 20.90
N ALA A 379 24.88 10.71 21.93
CA ALA A 379 25.62 11.85 22.48
C ALA A 379 27.05 11.48 22.91
N TYR A 380 27.23 10.29 23.48
CA TYR A 380 28.55 9.75 23.82
C TYR A 380 29.41 9.45 22.58
N ILE A 381 28.82 8.83 21.56
CA ILE A 381 29.53 8.43 20.34
C ILE A 381 29.95 9.66 19.53
N VAL A 382 29.07 10.65 19.38
CA VAL A 382 29.33 11.77 18.47
C VAL A 382 30.45 12.69 18.95
N ILE A 383 30.80 12.68 20.25
CA ILE A 383 31.92 13.46 20.78
C ILE A 383 33.28 12.72 20.74
N LEU A 384 33.32 11.45 20.29
CA LEU A 384 34.57 10.66 20.19
C LEU A 384 35.70 11.31 19.38
N PRO A 385 35.45 12.05 18.28
CA PRO A 385 36.52 12.71 17.53
C PRO A 385 37.29 13.78 18.33
N PHE A 386 36.74 14.28 19.43
CA PHE A 386 37.28 15.40 20.20
C PHE A 386 38.05 14.91 21.42
N LYS A 387 39.38 15.13 21.44
CA LYS A 387 40.27 14.64 22.50
C LYS A 387 39.99 15.29 23.87
N ASP A 388 39.49 16.53 23.87
CA ASP A 388 39.15 17.31 25.06
C ASP A 388 37.76 17.00 25.63
N ALA A 389 36.96 16.14 24.98
CA ALA A 389 35.61 15.79 25.41
C ALA A 389 35.53 14.78 26.57
N THR A 390 36.65 14.43 27.21
CA THR A 390 36.72 13.39 28.25
C THR A 390 35.79 13.69 29.45
N ILE A 391 35.71 14.95 29.88
CA ILE A 391 34.81 15.36 30.99
C ILE A 391 33.35 15.17 30.58
N THR A 392 33.00 15.60 29.37
CA THR A 392 31.65 15.46 28.82
C THR A 392 31.23 14.00 28.68
N GLN A 393 32.14 13.13 28.22
CA GLN A 393 31.91 11.68 28.15
C GLN A 393 31.60 11.09 29.52
N ASN A 394 32.38 11.44 30.55
CA ASN A 394 32.15 10.98 31.92
C ASN A 394 30.80 11.46 32.47
N ASN A 395 30.41 12.70 32.18
CA ASN A 395 29.13 13.26 32.58
C ASN A 395 27.96 12.52 31.92
N ILE A 396 28.06 12.19 30.63
CA ILE A 396 27.04 11.41 29.92
C ILE A 396 26.94 9.99 30.51
N CYS A 397 28.07 9.31 30.76
CA CYS A 397 28.05 8.00 31.41
C CYS A 397 27.41 8.05 32.81
N THR A 398 27.67 9.11 33.56
CA THR A 398 27.07 9.34 34.88
C THR A 398 25.55 9.52 34.78
N ALA A 399 25.08 10.32 33.81
CA ALA A 399 23.65 10.50 33.56
C ALA A 399 22.96 9.18 33.14
N ILE A 400 23.62 8.36 32.32
CA ILE A 400 23.10 7.02 31.96
C ILE A 400 22.97 6.13 33.20
N ALA A 401 23.96 6.13 34.09
CA ALA A 401 23.92 5.34 35.33
C ALA A 401 22.80 5.82 36.28
N MET A 402 22.64 7.14 36.42
CA MET A 402 21.53 7.76 37.18
C MET A 402 20.17 7.29 36.67
N LEU A 403 19.94 7.33 35.35
CA LEU A 403 18.67 6.95 34.73
C LEU A 403 18.37 5.45 34.83
N ARG A 404 19.41 4.61 34.99
CA ARG A 404 19.28 3.16 35.19
C ARG A 404 19.13 2.75 36.66
N GLY A 405 19.20 3.71 37.59
CA GLY A 405 19.18 3.43 39.03
C GLY A 405 20.43 2.72 39.56
N GLU A 406 21.56 2.83 38.85
CA GLU A 406 22.84 2.25 39.29
C GLU A 406 23.56 3.18 40.28
N ASP A 407 24.13 2.64 41.37
CA ASP A 407 24.87 3.43 42.36
C ASP A 407 26.19 3.97 41.78
N ILE A 408 26.29 5.30 41.77
CA ILE A 408 27.28 6.10 41.02
C ILE A 408 28.58 6.28 41.82
N SER A 409 28.53 5.99 43.12
CA SER A 409 29.57 6.34 44.09
C SER A 409 30.92 5.61 43.89
N GLN A 410 31.01 4.62 42.99
CA GLN A 410 32.24 3.84 42.78
C GLN A 410 33.00 4.06 41.45
N ARG A 411 32.49 4.85 40.50
CA ARG A 411 33.09 4.93 39.14
C ARG A 411 34.01 6.12 38.84
N VAL A 412 33.99 7.18 39.66
CA VAL A 412 34.76 8.42 39.38
C VAL A 412 36.29 8.21 39.47
N LEU A 413 36.79 7.09 39.98
CA LEU A 413 38.23 6.88 40.23
C LEU A 413 38.96 5.88 39.33
N LYS A 414 38.34 5.30 38.28
CA LYS A 414 38.99 4.19 37.53
C LYS A 414 39.29 4.37 36.04
N ASN A 415 38.92 5.47 35.38
CA ASN A 415 39.12 5.61 33.93
C ASN A 415 40.17 6.66 33.49
N SER A 416 41.14 7.00 34.34
CA SER A 416 42.28 7.86 33.95
C SER A 416 43.52 7.08 33.48
N SER A 417 43.44 5.77 33.30
CA SER A 417 44.60 5.00 32.81
C SER A 417 44.16 3.84 31.93
N LYS A 418 44.20 4.05 30.61
CA LYS A 418 44.65 3.08 29.57
C LYS A 418 44.07 3.47 28.20
N ILE A 419 44.67 4.45 27.55
CA ILE A 419 44.96 4.40 26.11
C ILE A 419 46.30 5.14 25.93
N LYS A 420 47.40 4.40 25.80
CA LYS A 420 48.67 4.94 25.28
C LYS A 420 48.66 4.72 23.77
N TYR A 421 49.12 5.77 23.06
CA TYR A 421 49.23 5.92 21.61
C TYR A 421 49.78 4.71 20.86
#